data_AF-A0AAE3A8G9-F1
#
_entry.id   AF-A0AAE3A8G9-F1
#
_cell.length_a   1.000
_cell.length_b   1.000
_cell.length_c   1.000
_cell.angle_alpha   90.00
_cell.angle_beta   90.00
_cell.angle_gamma   90.00
#
_symmetry.space_group_name_H-M   'P 1'
#
loop_
_entity.id
_entity.type
_entity.pdbx_description
1 polymer ?
#
loop_
_entity_poly.entity_id
_entity_poly.type
_entity_poly.pdbx_seq_one_letter_code
_entity_poly.pdbx_strand_id
1 'polypeptide(L)'
;MKLYFGNAITTVTTLMLFALLGFIGWSVVNRSSIQYWGRRSTVLLVFGLVICCFAAARDGLDKTIQHAIDGSCAPGLFPLISVPTIVGCVGALLIIVAAIATPIAKTQKMREAWFYVMSSGVVLKIVTMEIARIIF
;
A
#
# COMPACT_ATOMS: atom_id res chain seq x y z
N MET A 1 -8.08 20.88 4.07
CA MET A 1 -7.17 20.80 2.91
C MET A 1 -5.68 20.71 3.27
N LYS A 2 -5.20 21.26 4.41
CA LYS A 2 -3.79 21.14 4.85
C LYS A 2 -3.28 19.69 4.97
N LEU A 3 -4.13 18.72 5.34
CA LEU A 3 -3.72 17.32 5.54
C LEU A 3 -3.21 16.62 4.25
N TYR A 4 -3.81 16.96 3.11
CA TYR A 4 -3.56 16.31 1.82
C TYR A 4 -2.74 17.16 0.85
N PHE A 5 -2.84 18.49 0.95
CA PHE A 5 -2.16 19.44 0.06
C PHE A 5 -1.21 20.40 0.80
N GLY A 6 -0.85 20.08 2.05
CA GLY A 6 0.01 20.94 2.87
C GLY A 6 1.51 20.85 2.56
N ASN A 7 1.96 19.82 1.85
CA ASN A 7 3.36 19.59 1.50
C ASN A 7 3.46 18.88 0.13
N ALA A 8 4.60 18.99 -0.55
CA ALA A 8 4.84 18.31 -1.83
C ALA A 8 4.72 16.79 -1.68
N ILE A 9 5.31 16.21 -0.63
CA ILE A 9 5.26 14.77 -0.37
C ILE A 9 3.83 14.31 -0.07
N THR A 10 3.06 15.04 0.74
CA THR A 10 1.66 14.66 1.04
C THR A 10 0.81 14.68 -0.22
N THR A 11 0.96 15.73 -1.04
CA THR A 11 0.24 15.88 -2.30
C THR A 11 0.56 14.75 -3.27
N VAL A 12 1.85 14.45 -3.45
CA VAL A 12 2.32 13.37 -4.34
C VAL A 12 1.80 12.02 -3.86
N THR A 13 1.94 11.69 -2.57
CA THR A 13 1.43 10.42 -2.02
C THR A 13 -0.08 10.30 -2.22
N THR A 14 -0.85 11.37 -2.00
CA THR A 14 -2.30 11.36 -2.22
C THR A 14 -2.67 11.13 -3.68
N LEU A 15 -2.01 11.80 -4.63
CA LEU A 15 -2.23 11.56 -6.07
C LEU A 15 -1.87 10.13 -6.47
N MET A 16 -0.77 9.59 -5.95
CA MET A 16 -0.36 8.21 -6.22
C MET A 16 -1.36 7.19 -5.65
N LEU A 17 -1.90 7.44 -4.46
CA LEU A 17 -2.95 6.61 -3.86
C LEU A 17 -4.21 6.58 -4.72
N PHE A 18 -4.68 7.76 -5.18
CA PHE A 18 -5.81 7.82 -6.11
C PHE A 18 -5.54 7.09 -7.43
N ALA A 19 -4.33 7.25 -7.99
CA ALA A 19 -3.94 6.54 -9.20
C ALA A 19 -3.92 5.01 -9.01
N LEU A 20 -3.44 4.52 -7.86
CA LEU A 20 -3.40 3.09 -7.55
C LEU A 20 -4.82 2.52 -7.35
N LEU A 21 -5.67 3.22 -6.61
CA LEU A 21 -7.08 2.83 -6.43
C LEU A 21 -7.84 2.86 -7.76
N GLY A 22 -7.60 3.88 -8.59
CA GLY A 22 -8.13 3.95 -9.95
C GLY A 22 -7.65 2.79 -10.82
N PHE A 23 -6.37 2.41 -10.74
CA PHE A 23 -5.82 1.26 -11.46
C PHE A 23 -6.46 -0.07 -11.01
N ILE A 24 -6.65 -0.27 -9.70
CA ILE A 24 -7.33 -1.46 -9.17
C ILE A 24 -8.78 -1.47 -9.66
N GLY A 25 -9.52 -0.37 -9.49
CA GLY A 25 -10.93 -0.27 -9.90
C GLY A 25 -11.10 -0.50 -11.41
N TRP A 26 -10.26 0.11 -12.24
CA TRP A 26 -10.26 -0.11 -13.68
C TRP A 26 -9.95 -1.57 -14.04
N SER A 27 -9.02 -2.21 -13.32
CA SER A 27 -8.71 -3.64 -13.53
C SER A 27 -9.88 -4.56 -13.19
N VAL A 28 -10.71 -4.20 -12.20
CA VAL A 28 -11.93 -4.94 -11.83
C VAL A 28 -13.02 -4.77 -12.90
N VAL A 29 -13.27 -3.53 -13.35
CA VAL A 29 -14.30 -3.24 -14.36
C VAL A 29 -13.96 -3.88 -15.70
N ASN A 30 -12.69 -3.81 -16.13
CA ASN A 30 -12.24 -4.36 -17.40
C ASN A 30 -11.74 -5.82 -17.33
N ARG A 31 -12.08 -6.57 -16.25
CA ARG A 31 -11.54 -7.91 -16.00
C ARG A 31 -11.67 -8.90 -17.17
N SER A 32 -12.73 -8.80 -17.97
CA SER A 32 -12.97 -9.69 -19.13
C SER A 32 -12.04 -9.43 -20.31
N SER A 33 -11.48 -8.22 -20.42
CA SER A 33 -10.56 -7.86 -21.51
C SER A 33 -9.09 -8.08 -21.16
N ILE A 34 -8.76 -8.44 -19.91
CA ILE A 34 -7.38 -8.57 -19.44
C ILE A 34 -6.81 -9.92 -19.85
N GLN A 35 -5.86 -9.89 -20.80
CA GLN A 35 -5.18 -11.08 -21.31
C GLN A 35 -4.05 -11.57 -20.39
N TYR A 36 -3.38 -10.66 -19.66
CA TYR A 36 -2.21 -10.97 -18.85
C TYR A 36 -2.32 -10.39 -17.44
N TRP A 37 -2.88 -11.19 -16.52
CA TRP A 37 -3.02 -10.80 -15.11
C TRP A 37 -1.68 -10.65 -14.40
N GLY A 38 -0.67 -11.47 -14.75
CA GLY A 38 0.67 -11.37 -14.16
C GLY A 38 1.31 -9.98 -14.33
N ARG A 39 1.19 -9.37 -15.52
CA ARG A 39 1.72 -8.01 -15.77
C ARG A 39 1.01 -6.96 -14.92
N ARG A 40 -0.30 -7.11 -14.70
CA ARG A 40 -1.09 -6.22 -13.83
C ARG A 40 -0.68 -6.36 -12.38
N SER A 41 -0.43 -7.59 -11.90
CA SER A 41 0.11 -7.84 -10.56
C SER A 41 1.50 -7.24 -10.37
N THR A 42 2.38 -7.32 -11.36
CA THR A 42 3.71 -6.67 -11.28
C THR A 42 3.60 -5.15 -11.17
N VAL A 43 2.72 -4.52 -11.97
CA VAL A 43 2.46 -3.08 -11.88
C VAL A 43 1.91 -2.72 -10.50
N LEU A 44 0.95 -3.48 -10.00
CA LEU A 44 0.37 -3.27 -8.67
C LEU A 44 1.43 -3.38 -7.56
N LEU A 45 2.31 -4.38 -7.63
CA LEU A 45 3.36 -4.61 -6.65
C LEU A 45 4.39 -3.48 -6.64
N VAL A 46 4.94 -3.12 -7.82
CA VAL A 46 5.96 -2.09 -7.93
C VAL A 46 5.40 -0.72 -7.53
N PHE A 47 4.23 -0.35 -8.07
CA PHE A 47 3.63 0.94 -7.77
C PHE A 47 3.16 1.02 -6.31
N GLY A 48 2.60 -0.07 -5.77
CA GLY A 48 2.25 -0.18 -4.35
C GLY A 48 3.46 -0.07 -3.42
N LEU A 49 4.61 -0.64 -3.79
CA LEU A 49 5.85 -0.51 -3.01
C LEU A 49 6.35 0.94 -2.99
N VAL A 50 6.37 1.60 -4.15
CA VAL A 50 6.74 3.03 -4.24
C VAL A 50 5.84 3.86 -3.33
N ILE A 51 4.51 3.66 -3.41
CA ILE A 51 3.56 4.36 -2.54
C ILE A 51 3.81 4.06 -1.06
N CYS A 52 4.12 2.81 -0.70
CA CYS A 52 4.43 2.44 0.68
C CYS A 52 5.65 3.19 1.22
N CYS A 53 6.71 3.37 0.41
CA CYS A 53 7.89 4.15 0.79
C CYS A 53 7.57 5.63 0.97
N PHE A 54 6.82 6.22 0.03
CA PHE A 54 6.39 7.61 0.11
C PHE A 54 5.46 7.86 1.31
N ALA A 55 4.56 6.92 1.61
CA ALA A 55 3.70 6.98 2.79
C ALA A 55 4.51 6.88 4.09
N ALA A 56 5.49 5.97 4.16
CA ALA A 56 6.37 5.84 5.33
C ALA A 56 7.16 7.13 5.60
N ALA A 57 7.73 7.74 4.55
CA ALA A 57 8.45 9.02 4.66
C ALA A 57 7.52 10.20 5.02
N ARG A 58 6.31 10.21 4.44
CA ARG A 58 5.27 11.21 4.73
C ARG A 58 4.82 11.17 6.18
N ASP A 59 4.66 9.96 6.72
CA ASP A 59 4.13 9.72 8.05
C ASP A 59 5.25 9.64 9.13
N GLY A 60 6.51 9.68 8.71
CA GLY A 60 7.69 9.71 9.58
C GLY A 60 7.96 8.39 10.29
N LEU A 61 7.63 7.25 9.67
CA LEU A 61 7.80 5.93 10.27
C LEU A 61 9.28 5.63 10.59
N ASP A 62 10.20 6.12 9.76
CA ASP A 62 11.64 6.09 9.99
C ASP A 62 12.04 6.75 11.31
N LYS A 63 11.45 7.91 11.63
CA LYS A 63 11.67 8.63 12.88
C LYS A 63 11.06 7.90 14.07
N THR A 64 9.87 7.32 13.92
CA THR A 64 9.27 6.47 14.98
C THR A 64 10.17 5.31 15.33
N ILE A 65 10.76 4.63 14.32
CA ILE A 65 11.68 3.52 14.54
C ILE A 65 12.95 4.01 15.23
N GLN A 66 13.56 5.09 14.74
CA GLN A 66 14.77 5.64 15.34
C GLN A 66 14.53 6.07 16.80
N HIS A 67 13.45 6.79 17.07
CA HIS A 67 13.06 7.16 18.44
C HIS A 67 12.88 5.95 19.35
N ALA A 68 12.32 4.85 18.85
CA ALA A 68 12.15 3.62 19.63
C ALA A 68 13.48 2.88 19.92
N ILE A 69 14.51 3.09 19.09
CA ILE A 69 15.83 2.47 19.26
C ILE A 69 16.71 3.28 20.22
N ASP A 70 16.87 4.58 19.98
CA ASP A 70 17.87 5.41 20.66
C ASP A 70 17.30 6.71 21.27
N GLY A 71 16.03 7.03 21.06
CA GLY A 71 15.39 8.25 21.56
C GLY A 71 15.91 9.55 20.93
N SER A 72 16.73 9.50 19.88
CA SER A 72 17.51 10.62 19.36
C SER A 72 16.68 11.66 18.58
N CYS A 73 15.50 11.27 18.08
CA CYS A 73 14.60 12.17 17.36
C CYS A 73 13.17 12.08 17.87
N ALA A 74 12.33 13.08 17.58
CA ALA A 74 10.91 13.01 17.90
C ALA A 74 10.21 11.93 17.04
N PRO A 75 9.27 11.15 17.59
CA PRO A 75 8.57 10.12 16.84
C PRO A 75 7.72 10.70 15.71
N GLY A 76 7.44 9.88 14.69
CA GLY A 76 6.52 10.21 13.60
C GLY A 76 5.05 10.22 14.03
N LEU A 77 4.14 10.26 13.06
CA LEU A 77 2.70 10.39 13.32
C LEU A 77 2.12 9.22 14.11
N PHE A 78 2.63 8.00 13.88
CA PHE A 78 2.13 6.79 14.54
C PHE A 78 3.20 6.17 15.42
N PRO A 79 2.84 5.64 16.61
CA PRO A 79 3.77 4.86 17.42
C PRO A 79 4.09 3.52 16.75
N LEU A 80 5.22 2.92 17.13
CA LEU A 80 5.71 1.69 16.50
C LEU A 80 4.70 0.55 16.64
N ILE A 81 4.12 0.39 17.83
CA ILE A 81 3.02 -0.53 18.11
C ILE A 81 1.71 0.24 18.01
N SER A 82 1.11 0.25 16.81
CA SER A 82 -0.17 0.90 16.54
C SER A 82 -1.04 0.05 15.63
N VAL A 83 -2.36 0.32 15.62
CA VAL A 83 -3.30 -0.38 14.72
C VAL A 83 -2.86 -0.24 13.24
N PRO A 84 -2.50 0.95 12.74
CA PRO A 84 -1.97 1.09 11.38
C PRO A 84 -0.71 0.26 11.10
N THR A 85 0.24 0.18 12.04
CA THR A 85 1.46 -0.61 11.85
C THR A 85 1.16 -2.11 11.81
N ILE A 86 0.32 -2.60 12.73
CA ILE A 86 -0.05 -4.02 12.80
C ILE A 86 -0.80 -4.45 11.54
N VAL A 87 -1.83 -3.71 11.15
CA VAL A 87 -2.58 -3.97 9.91
C VAL A 87 -1.68 -3.81 8.69
N GLY A 88 -0.76 -2.84 8.72
CA GLY A 88 0.30 -2.63 7.74
C GLY A 88 1.16 -3.86 7.49
N CYS A 89 1.53 -4.58 8.56
CA CYS A 89 2.29 -5.82 8.51
C CYS A 89 1.46 -6.98 7.96
N VAL A 90 0.21 -7.14 8.39
CA VAL A 90 -0.70 -8.17 7.87
C VAL A 90 -0.92 -7.99 6.36
N GLY A 91 -1.19 -6.76 5.92
CA GLY A 91 -1.33 -6.44 4.50
C GLY A 91 -0.04 -6.70 3.71
N ALA A 92 1.13 -6.41 4.29
CA ALA A 92 2.42 -6.71 3.66
C ALA A 92 2.63 -8.22 3.46
N LEU A 93 2.29 -9.03 4.47
CA LEU A 93 2.37 -10.49 4.39
C LEU A 93 1.48 -11.03 3.26
N LEU A 94 0.24 -10.56 3.16
CA LEU A 94 -0.68 -10.94 2.07
C LEU A 94 -0.11 -10.60 0.69
N ILE A 95 0.46 -9.40 0.54
CA ILE A 95 1.10 -8.96 -0.71
C ILE A 95 2.29 -9.86 -1.06
N ILE A 96 3.15 -10.20 -0.10
CA ILE A 96 4.32 -11.06 -0.33
C ILE A 96 3.89 -12.46 -0.78
N VAL A 97 2.93 -13.08 -0.08
CA VAL A 97 2.39 -14.39 -0.46
C VAL A 97 1.82 -14.36 -1.87
N ALA A 98 1.01 -13.35 -2.20
CA ALA A 98 0.44 -13.20 -3.53
C ALA A 98 1.51 -12.93 -4.61
N ALA A 99 2.55 -12.15 -4.28
CA ALA A 99 3.65 -11.84 -5.19
C ALA A 99 4.45 -13.09 -5.56
N ILE A 100 4.69 -13.99 -4.60
CA ILE A 100 5.38 -15.27 -4.84
C ILE A 100 4.46 -16.26 -5.59
N ALA A 101 3.18 -16.31 -5.25
CA ALA A 101 2.25 -17.27 -5.85
C ALA A 101 1.83 -16.91 -7.29
N THR A 102 1.81 -15.62 -7.64
CA THR A 102 1.45 -15.14 -8.99
C THR A 102 2.32 -15.72 -10.12
N PRO A 103 3.67 -15.73 -10.06
CA PRO A 103 4.51 -16.33 -11.10
C PRO A 103 4.39 -17.86 -11.14
N ILE A 104 4.12 -18.52 -10.01
CA ILE A 104 3.94 -19.98 -9.93
C ILE A 104 2.60 -20.41 -10.56
N ALA A 105 1.59 -19.55 -10.52
CA ALA A 105 0.28 -19.83 -11.08
C ALA A 105 0.34 -20.06 -12.61
N LYS A 106 -0.14 -21.24 -13.04
CA LYS A 106 -0.13 -21.67 -14.44
C LYS A 106 -1.29 -21.11 -15.27
N THR A 107 -2.42 -20.76 -14.64
CA THR A 107 -3.61 -20.27 -15.34
C THR A 107 -3.83 -18.78 -15.12
N GLN A 108 -4.44 -18.11 -16.10
CA GLN A 108 -4.81 -16.69 -15.97
C GLN A 108 -5.85 -16.49 -14.85
N LYS A 109 -6.74 -17.47 -14.63
CA LYS A 109 -7.73 -17.41 -13.54
C LYS A 109 -7.10 -17.47 -12.15
N MET A 110 -6.05 -18.28 -11.97
CA MET A 110 -5.29 -18.27 -10.71
C MET A 110 -4.52 -16.96 -10.52
N ARG A 111 -3.91 -16.42 -11.59
CA ARG A 111 -3.22 -15.12 -11.53
C ARG A 111 -4.17 -13.96 -11.22
N GLU A 112 -5.39 -14.01 -11.76
CA GLU A 112 -6.49 -13.09 -11.42
C GLU A 112 -6.84 -13.18 -9.93
N ALA A 113 -6.98 -14.40 -9.38
CA ALA A 113 -7.25 -14.58 -7.95
C ALA A 113 -6.11 -14.00 -7.08
N TRP A 114 -4.85 -14.27 -7.42
CA TRP A 114 -3.70 -13.72 -6.70
C TRP A 114 -3.58 -12.20 -6.84
N PHE A 115 -3.96 -11.62 -7.99
CA PHE A 115 -4.11 -10.17 -8.14
C PHE A 115 -5.11 -9.61 -7.13
N TYR A 116 -6.28 -10.26 -6.95
CA TYR A 116 -7.26 -9.79 -5.98
C TYR A 116 -6.76 -9.90 -4.54
N VAL A 117 -6.07 -10.99 -4.17
CA VAL A 117 -5.43 -11.12 -2.84
C VAL A 117 -4.38 -10.05 -2.61
N MET A 118 -3.57 -9.73 -3.63
CA MET A 118 -2.59 -8.65 -3.54
C MET A 118 -3.29 -7.28 -3.39
N SER A 119 -4.34 -7.05 -4.19
CA SER A 119 -5.09 -5.79 -4.16
C SER A 119 -5.83 -5.58 -2.85
N SER A 120 -6.34 -6.64 -2.21
CA SER A 120 -7.00 -6.54 -0.91
C SER A 120 -5.98 -6.18 0.18
N GLY A 121 -4.78 -6.75 0.16
CA GLY A 121 -3.69 -6.37 1.06
C GLY A 121 -3.30 -4.90 0.89
N VAL A 122 -3.21 -4.41 -0.35
CA VAL A 122 -2.92 -3.00 -0.66
C VAL A 122 -4.03 -2.08 -0.14
N VAL A 123 -5.29 -2.38 -0.49
CA VAL A 123 -6.45 -1.55 -0.09
C VAL A 123 -6.59 -1.52 1.43
N LEU A 124 -6.42 -2.66 2.11
CA LEU A 124 -6.45 -2.74 3.57
C LEU A 124 -5.43 -1.77 4.19
N LYS A 125 -4.18 -1.78 3.70
CA LYS A 125 -3.14 -0.86 4.19
C LYS A 125 -3.52 0.61 3.99
N ILE A 126 -4.02 0.94 2.79
CA ILE A 126 -4.38 2.33 2.45
C ILE A 126 -5.52 2.81 3.34
N VAL A 127 -6.61 2.03 3.43
CA VAL A 127 -7.80 2.40 4.18
C VAL A 127 -7.46 2.58 5.65
N THR A 128 -6.70 1.66 6.27
CA THR A 128 -6.34 1.80 7.69
C THR A 128 -5.43 3.01 7.95
N MET A 129 -4.41 3.23 7.12
CA MET A 129 -3.50 4.38 7.29
C MET A 129 -4.23 5.72 7.12
N GLU A 130 -5.06 5.84 6.09
CA GLU A 130 -5.77 7.09 5.80
C GLU A 130 -6.91 7.36 6.81
N ILE A 131 -7.61 6.33 7.28
CA ILE A 131 -8.58 6.49 8.38
C ILE A 131 -7.87 6.93 9.66
N ALA A 132 -6.75 6.30 10.02
CA ALA A 132 -6.00 6.67 11.21
C ALA A 132 -5.51 8.12 11.13
N ARG A 133 -5.07 8.60 9.96
CA ARG A 133 -4.70 10.01 9.75
C ARG A 133 -5.85 11.00 9.89
N ILE A 134 -7.10 10.57 9.72
CA ILE A 134 -8.29 11.44 9.89
C ILE A 134 -8.69 11.50 11.37
N ILE A 135 -8.50 10.40 12.10
CA ILE A 135 -8.94 10.25 13.49
C ILE A 135 -7.90 10.81 14.48
N PHE A 136 -6.60 10.61 14.21
CA PHE A 136 -5.47 11.03 15.04
C PHE A 136 -4.75 12.22 14.43
#